data_AF-T1GYP5-F1
#
_entry.id   AF-T1GYP5-F1
#
_cell.length_a   1.000
_cell.length_b   1.000
_cell.length_c   1.000
_cell.angle_alpha   90.00
_cell.angle_beta   90.00
_cell.angle_gamma   90.00
#
_symmetry.space_group_name_H-M   'P 1'
#
loop_
_entity.id
_entity.type
_entity.pdbx_description
1 polymer ?
#
loop_
_entity_poly.entity_id
_entity_poly.type
_entity_poly.pdbx_seq_one_letter_code
_entity_poly.pdbx_strand_id
1 'polypeptide(L)'
;MFSTVLRYQFRRTILSSNISSIDNRYRTLFTTNALFKRRKTAEEKKSPKIIEYSPKKSANKTKVFGTVDIWRNITVRELANACDKSLDDVQEVMLYVKGADDIEPSARLEDIKIIREIVQKCGLKSRIVAAPEKEEDHDIKV
;
A
#
# COMPACT_ATOMS: atom_id res chain seq x y z
N MET A 1 -10.55 -40.07 31.30
CA MET A 1 -10.33 -41.38 30.66
C MET A 1 -10.05 -41.16 29.18
N PHE A 2 -9.06 -41.89 28.69
CA PHE A 2 -8.29 -41.75 27.46
C PHE A 2 -9.10 -41.82 26.16
N SER A 3 -8.70 -41.07 25.13
CA SER A 3 -8.20 -41.68 23.87
C SER A 3 -7.69 -40.62 22.89
N THR A 4 -6.40 -40.73 22.59
CA THR A 4 -5.62 -40.06 21.57
C THR A 4 -6.01 -40.56 20.18
N VAL A 5 -6.22 -39.68 19.20
CA VAL A 5 -6.19 -40.08 17.78
C VAL A 5 -5.09 -39.30 17.06
N LEU A 6 -4.12 -40.09 16.61
CA LEU A 6 -2.87 -39.74 15.96
C LEU A 6 -3.06 -38.73 14.83
N ARG A 7 -2.35 -37.60 14.90
CA ARG A 7 -1.99 -36.83 13.70
C ARG A 7 -0.81 -37.52 13.05
N TYR A 8 -1.09 -38.24 11.98
CA TYR A 8 -0.11 -38.92 11.14
C TYR A 8 0.76 -37.86 10.43
N GLN A 9 1.93 -37.57 11.01
CA GLN A 9 3.00 -36.86 10.34
C GLN A 9 3.77 -37.85 9.47
N PHE A 10 3.56 -37.81 8.16
CA PHE A 10 4.39 -38.57 7.23
C PHE A 10 5.16 -37.62 6.32
N ARG A 11 6.33 -37.23 6.81
CA ARG A 11 7.44 -36.72 6.00
C ARG A 11 7.69 -37.72 4.87
N ARG A 12 7.66 -37.28 3.61
CA ARG A 12 8.23 -38.05 2.50
C ARG A 12 9.53 -37.40 2.05
N THR A 13 10.59 -38.07 2.46
CA THR A 13 11.96 -37.95 1.98
C THR A 13 12.04 -38.18 0.48
N ILE A 14 12.82 -37.34 -0.17
CA ILE A 14 13.26 -37.47 -1.56
C ILE A 14 14.25 -38.63 -1.61
N LEU A 15 13.99 -39.62 -2.48
CA LEU A 15 15.00 -40.56 -2.93
C LEU A 15 14.76 -40.84 -4.40
N SER A 16 15.66 -40.26 -5.19
CA SER A 16 15.91 -40.58 -6.57
C SER A 16 16.52 -41.98 -6.66
N SER A 17 15.94 -42.84 -7.49
CA SER A 17 16.67 -43.95 -8.09
C SER A 17 16.24 -44.11 -9.53
N ASN A 18 17.18 -43.83 -10.43
CA ASN A 18 17.20 -44.33 -11.79
C ASN A 18 17.30 -45.86 -11.73
N ILE A 19 16.54 -46.60 -12.54
CA ILE A 19 16.92 -47.91 -13.07
C ILE A 19 16.03 -48.28 -14.27
N SER A 20 16.74 -48.51 -15.38
CA SER A 20 16.48 -49.35 -16.55
C SER A 20 15.21 -49.20 -17.39
N SER A 21 15.44 -48.78 -18.63
CA SER A 21 14.62 -49.02 -19.81
C SER A 21 14.17 -50.48 -19.90
N ILE A 22 12.86 -50.69 -19.75
CA ILE A 22 12.16 -51.87 -20.24
C ILE A 22 11.10 -51.34 -21.19
N ASP A 23 11.36 -51.52 -22.48
CA ASP A 23 10.45 -51.22 -23.58
C ASP A 23 9.23 -52.14 -23.47
N ASN A 24 8.17 -51.61 -22.87
CA ASN A 24 6.84 -52.15 -22.94
C ASN A 24 5.99 -51.01 -23.51
N ARG A 25 5.10 -51.31 -24.43
CA ARG A 25 4.20 -50.31 -25.03
C ARG A 25 3.16 -49.91 -23.98
N TYR A 26 3.60 -49.12 -23.00
CA TYR A 26 2.77 -48.64 -21.92
C TYR A 26 1.79 -47.64 -22.51
N ARG A 27 0.55 -48.08 -22.73
CA ARG A 27 -0.60 -47.18 -22.83
C ARG A 27 -0.53 -46.29 -21.58
N THR A 28 -0.08 -45.06 -21.76
CA THR A 28 0.18 -44.13 -20.67
C THR A 28 -1.19 -43.66 -20.17
N LEU A 29 -1.69 -44.30 -19.12
CA LEU A 29 -2.93 -43.90 -18.46
C LEU A 29 -2.62 -42.72 -17.55
N PHE A 30 -2.87 -41.51 -18.04
CA PHE A 30 -2.77 -40.30 -17.24
C PHE A 30 -4.00 -40.18 -16.34
N THR A 31 -3.85 -40.56 -15.07
CA THR A 31 -4.86 -40.24 -14.04
C THR A 31 -4.46 -38.94 -13.36
N THR A 32 -5.07 -37.82 -13.79
CA THR A 32 -4.85 -36.53 -13.13
C THR A 32 -5.73 -36.42 -11.89
N ASN A 33 -5.20 -35.84 -10.80
CA ASN A 33 -5.91 -35.64 -9.53
C ASN A 33 -7.27 -34.91 -9.66
N ALA A 34 -7.48 -34.20 -10.77
CA ALA A 34 -8.76 -33.54 -11.07
C ALA A 34 -9.95 -34.51 -11.12
N LEU A 35 -9.72 -35.75 -11.59
CA LEU A 35 -10.77 -36.76 -11.75
C LEU A 35 -11.17 -37.43 -10.42
N PHE A 36 -10.32 -37.36 -9.39
CA PHE A 36 -10.60 -37.91 -8.05
C PHE A 36 -11.23 -36.87 -7.10
N LYS A 37 -11.61 -35.70 -7.60
CA LYS A 37 -12.28 -34.67 -6.78
C LYS A 37 -13.70 -35.13 -6.43
N ARG A 38 -13.92 -35.53 -5.17
CA ARG A 38 -15.24 -35.91 -4.64
C ARG A 38 -16.28 -34.82 -4.94
N ARG A 39 -17.43 -35.20 -5.51
CA ARG A 39 -18.57 -34.30 -5.72
C ARG A 39 -19.13 -33.89 -4.35
N LYS A 40 -19.27 -32.59 -4.10
CA LYS A 40 -19.86 -32.07 -2.86
C LYS A 40 -21.31 -32.55 -2.71
N THR A 41 -21.65 -33.03 -1.53
CA THR A 41 -23.03 -33.39 -1.17
C THR A 41 -23.91 -32.13 -1.08
N ALA A 42 -25.23 -32.29 -1.12
CA ALA A 42 -26.16 -31.15 -1.09
C ALA A 42 -26.03 -30.32 0.20
N GLU A 43 -25.69 -30.97 1.31
CA GLU A 43 -25.47 -30.34 2.62
C GLU A 43 -24.17 -29.52 2.64
N GLU A 44 -23.07 -30.07 2.10
CA GLU A 44 -21.77 -29.37 1.99
C GLU A 44 -21.77 -28.19 1.01
N LYS A 45 -22.78 -28.10 0.14
CA LYS A 45 -23.00 -26.92 -0.72
C LYS A 45 -23.76 -25.80 0.00
N LYS A 46 -24.55 -26.14 1.01
CA LYS A 46 -25.32 -25.20 1.84
C LYS A 46 -24.52 -24.69 3.03
N SER A 47 -23.39 -25.32 3.37
CA SER A 47 -22.56 -24.85 4.47
C SER A 47 -22.01 -23.45 4.14
N PRO A 48 -22.13 -22.48 5.08
CA PRO A 48 -21.61 -21.14 4.85
C PRO A 48 -20.11 -21.27 4.62
N LYS A 49 -19.65 -20.74 3.49
CA LYS A 49 -18.23 -20.73 3.15
C LYS A 49 -17.54 -19.88 4.19
N ILE A 50 -16.82 -20.53 5.11
CA ILE A 50 -15.92 -19.92 6.09
C ILE A 50 -14.78 -19.30 5.28
N ILE A 51 -15.06 -18.17 4.65
CA ILE A 51 -14.01 -17.31 4.12
C ILE A 51 -13.45 -16.66 5.37
N GLU A 52 -12.40 -17.25 5.91
CA GLU A 52 -11.62 -16.65 6.97
C GLU A 52 -11.12 -15.30 6.44
N TYR A 53 -11.73 -14.22 6.93
CA TYR A 53 -11.37 -12.88 6.53
C TYR A 53 -9.97 -12.62 7.08
N SER A 54 -8.95 -12.82 6.25
CA SER A 54 -7.62 -12.32 6.56
C SER A 54 -7.74 -10.80 6.71
N PRO A 55 -7.49 -10.25 7.92
CA PRO A 55 -7.61 -8.82 8.14
C PRO A 55 -6.73 -8.13 7.10
N LYS A 56 -7.36 -7.26 6.30
CA LYS A 56 -6.71 -6.52 5.23
C LYS A 56 -5.53 -5.80 5.86
N LYS A 57 -4.31 -6.26 5.57
CA LYS A 57 -3.07 -5.66 6.09
C LYS A 57 -3.18 -4.16 5.82
N SER A 58 -3.43 -3.36 6.86
CA SER A 58 -3.26 -1.92 6.77
C SER A 58 -1.75 -1.71 6.70
N ALA A 59 -1.20 -1.92 5.50
CA ALA A 59 0.21 -1.83 5.22
C ALA A 59 0.69 -0.49 5.76
N ASN A 60 1.51 -0.54 6.82
CA ASN A 60 2.33 0.55 7.34
C ASN A 60 1.72 1.94 7.10
N LYS A 61 0.53 2.19 7.64
CA LYS A 61 0.06 3.57 7.74
C LYS A 61 0.91 4.20 8.85
N THR A 62 2.04 4.82 8.48
CA THR A 62 2.57 5.95 9.25
C THR A 62 1.35 6.76 9.65
N LYS A 63 1.18 7.02 10.95
CA LYS A 63 -0.04 7.59 11.53
C LYS A 63 -0.22 8.98 10.91
N VAL A 64 -0.90 9.05 9.77
CA VAL A 64 -1.06 10.29 9.01
C VAL A 64 -2.10 11.08 9.75
N PHE A 65 -1.68 12.15 10.40
CA PHE A 65 -2.56 13.05 11.10
C PHE A 65 -3.07 14.09 10.09
N GLY A 66 -4.38 14.37 10.07
CA GLY A 66 -4.92 15.45 9.26
C GLY A 66 -4.89 15.26 7.74
N THR A 67 -5.61 16.15 7.06
CA THR A 67 -5.55 16.34 5.61
C THR A 67 -5.26 17.82 5.36
N VAL A 68 -4.24 18.10 4.55
CA VAL A 68 -3.82 19.44 4.17
C VAL A 68 -4.24 19.70 2.73
N ASP A 69 -4.79 20.89 2.51
CA ASP A 69 -5.19 21.36 1.19
C ASP A 69 -3.99 22.00 0.47
N ILE A 70 -3.72 21.58 -0.76
CA ILE A 70 -2.56 21.96 -1.57
C ILE A 70 -3.02 22.40 -2.95
N TRP A 71 -2.40 23.44 -3.51
CA TRP A 71 -2.64 23.94 -4.86
C TRP A 71 -1.33 24.15 -5.64
N ARG A 72 -1.44 24.50 -6.92
CA ARG A 72 -0.28 24.81 -7.78
C ARG A 72 0.33 26.16 -7.42
N ASN A 73 1.65 26.28 -7.52
CA ASN A 73 2.39 27.53 -7.25
C ASN A 73 2.17 28.05 -5.81
N ILE A 74 2.03 27.14 -4.85
CA ILE A 74 1.95 27.48 -3.43
C ILE A 74 3.31 27.99 -2.95
N THR A 75 3.30 29.02 -2.09
CA THR A 75 4.53 29.48 -1.42
C THR A 75 4.86 28.60 -0.21
N VAL A 76 6.13 28.51 0.17
CA VAL A 76 6.55 27.74 1.36
C VAL A 76 5.86 28.28 2.63
N ARG A 77 5.67 29.60 2.72
CA ARG A 77 4.93 30.24 3.83
C ARG A 77 3.46 29.82 3.88
N GLU A 78 2.77 29.79 2.74
CA GLU A 78 1.39 29.31 2.67
C GLU A 78 1.30 27.81 2.98
N LEU A 79 2.29 27.02 2.56
CA LEU A 79 2.36 25.59 2.88
C LEU A 79 2.53 25.35 4.38
N ALA A 80 3.35 26.15 5.06
CA ALA A 80 3.53 26.08 6.50
C ALA A 80 2.24 26.42 7.25
N ASN A 81 1.54 27.48 6.82
CA ASN A 81 0.23 27.85 7.36
C ASN A 81 -0.80 26.73 7.15
N ALA A 82 -0.83 26.10 5.97
CA ALA A 82 -1.77 25.00 5.68
C ALA A 82 -1.46 23.71 6.46
N CYS A 83 -0.20 23.52 6.87
CA CYS A 83 0.25 22.36 7.64
C CYS A 83 0.19 22.57 9.16
N ASP A 84 -0.20 23.76 9.64
CA ASP A 84 -0.12 24.17 11.04
C ASP A 84 1.27 23.93 11.66
N LYS A 85 2.34 24.23 10.91
CA LYS A 85 3.74 24.04 11.33
C LYS A 85 4.54 25.33 11.24
N SER A 86 5.66 25.36 11.97
CA SER A 86 6.62 26.45 11.85
C SER A 86 7.23 26.47 10.45
N LEU A 87 7.64 27.66 9.99
CA LEU A 87 8.33 27.82 8.72
C LEU A 87 9.66 27.03 8.70
N ASP A 88 10.40 27.10 9.81
CA ASP A 88 11.70 26.44 9.97
C ASP A 88 11.57 24.91 9.83
N ASP A 89 10.53 24.32 10.43
CA ASP A 89 10.29 22.86 10.35
C ASP A 89 10.01 22.43 8.89
N VAL A 90 9.28 23.24 8.13
CA VAL A 90 8.97 22.94 6.72
C VAL A 90 10.22 23.07 5.85
N GLN A 91 11.04 24.10 6.10
CA GLN A 91 12.32 24.30 5.39
C GLN A 91 13.31 23.16 5.69
N GLU A 92 13.39 22.69 6.93
CA GLU A 92 14.20 21.52 7.29
C GLU A 92 13.72 20.27 6.54
N VAL A 93 12.40 20.05 6.46
CA VAL A 93 11.83 18.92 5.72
C VAL A 93 12.12 19.01 4.22
N MET A 94 12.14 20.20 3.63
CA MET A 94 12.44 20.40 2.21
C MET A 94 13.84 19.91 1.83
N LEU A 95 14.83 20.00 2.72
CA LEU A 95 16.18 19.47 2.50
C LEU A 95 16.21 17.95 2.25
N TYR A 96 15.19 17.23 2.73
CA TYR A 96 15.08 15.78 2.56
C TYR A 96 14.29 15.37 1.32
N VAL A 97 13.73 16.33 0.57
CA VAL A 97 12.95 16.07 -0.64
C VAL A 97 13.80 16.39 -1.86
N LYS A 98 13.87 15.43 -2.79
CA LYS A 98 14.69 15.57 -4.00
C LYS A 98 14.01 16.52 -4.98
N GLY A 99 14.69 17.58 -5.40
CA GLY A 99 14.19 18.55 -6.38
C GLY A 99 13.48 19.77 -5.78
N ALA A 100 13.55 19.96 -4.46
CA ALA A 100 13.21 21.23 -3.83
C ALA A 100 14.50 22.06 -3.66
N ASP A 101 14.93 22.73 -4.72
CA ASP A 101 16.19 23.48 -4.73
C ASP A 101 16.04 24.89 -4.12
N ASP A 102 14.81 25.42 -4.07
CA ASP A 102 14.53 26.74 -3.51
C ASP A 102 14.09 26.64 -2.04
N ILE A 103 14.94 27.09 -1.13
CA ILE A 103 14.70 27.08 0.34
C ILE A 103 14.04 28.40 0.80
N GLU A 104 13.94 29.39 -0.08
CA GLU A 104 13.39 30.70 0.29
C GLU A 104 11.90 30.62 0.67
N PRO A 105 11.47 31.35 1.71
CA PRO A 105 10.09 31.31 2.19
C PRO A 105 9.07 31.89 1.20
N SER A 106 9.53 32.76 0.30
CA SER A 106 8.76 33.35 -0.80
C SER A 106 8.80 32.53 -2.09
N ALA A 107 9.64 31.49 -2.17
CA ALA A 107 9.73 30.64 -3.34
C ALA A 107 8.41 29.92 -3.57
N ARG A 108 8.02 29.82 -4.86
CA ARG A 108 6.81 29.14 -5.29
C ARG A 108 7.17 27.75 -5.77
N LEU A 109 6.49 26.75 -5.22
CA LEU A 109 6.66 25.36 -5.66
C LEU A 109 5.68 25.09 -6.81
N GLU A 110 6.22 24.84 -8.01
CA GLU A 110 5.42 24.58 -9.21
C GLU A 110 4.92 23.12 -9.26
N ASP A 111 5.79 22.18 -8.86
CA ASP A 111 5.55 20.75 -8.99
C ASP A 111 4.71 20.17 -7.84
N ILE A 112 3.46 19.83 -8.14
CA ILE A 112 2.52 19.18 -7.19
C ILE A 112 3.10 17.88 -6.60
N LYS A 113 3.93 17.16 -7.36
CA LYS A 113 4.56 15.91 -6.90
C LYS A 113 5.53 16.17 -5.74
N ILE A 114 6.33 17.23 -5.85
CA ILE A 114 7.29 17.63 -4.83
C ILE A 114 6.54 18.12 -3.58
N ILE A 115 5.51 18.95 -3.77
CA ILE A 115 4.70 19.45 -2.65
C ILE A 115 4.03 18.28 -1.90
N ARG A 116 3.51 17.28 -2.63
CA ARG A 116 2.95 16.07 -2.02
C ARG A 116 3.99 15.29 -1.23
N GLU A 117 5.22 15.18 -1.72
CA GLU A 117 6.30 14.50 -1.02
C GLU A 117 6.68 15.23 0.28
N ILE A 118 6.80 16.57 0.23
CA ILE A 118 7.04 17.42 1.42
C ILE A 118 5.95 17.17 2.47
N VAL A 119 4.67 17.23 2.08
CA VAL A 119 3.54 17.00 3.00
C VAL A 119 3.54 15.57 3.56
N GLN A 120 3.95 14.60 2.77
CA GLN A 120 4.08 13.21 3.21
C GLN A 120 5.22 13.03 4.23
N LYS A 121 6.34 13.74 4.06
CA LYS A 121 7.44 13.77 5.04
C LYS A 121 7.04 14.50 6.33
N CYS A 122 6.19 15.52 6.22
CA CYS A 122 5.54 16.16 7.36
C CYS A 122 4.57 15.24 8.12
N GLY A 123 4.23 14.06 7.59
CA GLY A 123 3.32 13.11 8.22
C GLY A 123 1.84 13.41 8.02
N LEU A 124 1.50 14.23 7.01
CA LEU A 124 0.14 14.69 6.72
C LEU A 124 -0.34 14.11 5.37
N LYS A 125 -1.66 14.06 5.16
CA LYS A 125 -2.25 13.63 3.87
C LYS A 125 -2.54 14.86 3.01
N SER A 126 -2.17 14.83 1.74
CA SER A 126 -2.53 15.90 0.81
C SER A 126 -3.93 15.74 0.20
N ARG A 127 -4.64 16.86 0.04
CA ARG A 127 -5.83 17.04 -0.81
C ARG A 127 -5.51 18.16 -1.80
N ILE A 128 -5.84 17.97 -3.06
CA ILE A 128 -5.60 18.97 -4.09
C ILE A 128 -6.84 19.86 -4.19
N VAL A 129 -6.66 21.17 -4.01
CA VAL A 129 -7.71 22.19 -4.12
C VAL A 129 -7.34 23.21 -5.20
N ALA A 130 -8.32 24.00 -5.63
CA ALA A 130 -8.06 25.18 -6.44
C ALA A 130 -7.27 26.20 -5.61
N ALA A 131 -6.44 27.02 -6.27
CA ALA A 131 -5.73 28.08 -5.59
C ALA A 131 -6.74 29.04 -4.93
N PRO A 132 -6.54 29.42 -3.65
CA PRO A 132 -7.39 30.41 -3.02
C PRO A 132 -7.26 31.74 -3.76
N GLU A 133 -8.39 32.41 -4.03
CA GLU A 133 -8.37 33.77 -4.57
C GLU A 133 -7.65 34.67 -3.56
N LYS A 134 -6.54 35.28 -4.00
CA LYS A 134 -5.89 36.33 -3.20
C LYS A 134 -6.74 37.57 -3.38
N GLU A 135 -7.41 38.01 -2.32
CA GLU A 135 -7.94 39.37 -2.25
C GLU A 135 -6.73 40.31 -2.28
N GLU A 136 -6.43 40.85 -3.46
CA GLU A 136 -5.47 41.94 -3.59
C GLU A 136 -6.14 43.20 -3.04
N ASP A 137 -5.73 43.64 -1.85
CA ASP A 137 -6.07 44.95 -1.31
C ASP A 137 -5.55 46.02 -2.28
N HIS A 138 -6.40 46.48 -3.19
CA HIS A 138 -6.16 47.69 -3.95
C HIS A 138 -6.24 48.88 -3.00
N ASP A 139 -5.10 49.29 -2.45
CA ASP A 139 -4.92 50.56 -1.76
C ASP A 139 -5.36 51.72 -2.68
N ILE A 140 -6.57 52.22 -2.47
CA ILE A 140 -7.01 53.52 -2.98
C ILE A 140 -6.27 54.58 -2.17
N LYS A 141 -5.17 55.10 -2.71
CA LYS A 141 -4.60 56.37 -2.24
C LYS A 141 -5.44 57.51 -2.80
N VAL A 142 -6.24 58.10 -1.90
CA VAL A 142 -6.97 59.37 -2.06
C VAL A 142 -6.01 60.53 -2.32
#